data_AF-A0A7W7Q3L0-F1
#
_entry.id   AF-A0A7W7Q3L0-F1
#
_cell.length_a   1.000
_cell.length_b   1.000
_cell.length_c   1.000
_cell.angle_alpha   90.00
_cell.angle_beta   90.00
_cell.angle_gamma   90.00
#
_symmetry.space_group_name_H-M   'P 1'
#
loop_
_entity.id
_entity.type
_entity.pdbx_description
1 polymer ?
#
loop_
_entity_poly.entity_id
_entity_poly.type
_entity_poly.pdbx_seq_one_letter_code
_entity_poly.pdbx_strand_id
1 'polypeptide(L)'
;MFELVDAVLCADGPVRSLPELSLVGEHRRGHGSLYAGLARGRVDADRLRRALAAGPLPRAADGRLVLAVDVTCWLRPEAHTSPKRILCHTYGRGKDTHIMVPGWPYSIVVALETGRSSWTAPARRPRNPAGGRRGL
;
A
#
# COMPACT_ATOMS: atom_id res chain seq x y z
N MET A 1 11.66 -13.09 -6.52
CA MET A 1 10.61 -12.15 -6.07
C MET A 1 9.96 -12.67 -4.80
N PHE A 2 9.36 -13.86 -4.78
CA PHE A 2 8.77 -14.41 -3.55
C PHE A 2 9.77 -14.48 -2.39
N GLU A 3 10.94 -15.09 -2.59
CA GLU A 3 12.03 -15.10 -1.58
C GLU A 3 12.44 -13.68 -1.10
N LEU A 4 12.38 -12.67 -1.98
CA LEU A 4 12.67 -11.28 -1.60
C LEU A 4 11.54 -10.68 -0.76
N VAL A 5 10.29 -10.97 -1.08
CA VAL A 5 9.13 -10.53 -0.30
C VAL A 5 9.16 -11.19 1.08
N ASP A 6 9.43 -12.49 1.12
CA ASP A 6 9.55 -13.25 2.36
C ASP A 6 10.68 -12.67 3.23
N ALA A 7 11.84 -12.38 2.64
CA ALA A 7 12.95 -11.74 3.35
C ALA A 7 12.61 -10.34 3.89
N VAL A 8 11.80 -9.55 3.17
CA VAL A 8 11.33 -8.24 3.67
C VAL A 8 10.36 -8.40 4.84
N LEU A 9 9.49 -9.42 4.80
CA LEU A 9 8.50 -9.67 5.84
C LEU A 9 9.10 -10.32 7.10
N CYS A 10 10.15 -11.11 6.94
CA CYS A 10 10.84 -11.81 8.02
C CYS A 10 12.09 -11.09 8.53
N ALA A 11 12.48 -9.95 7.94
CA ALA A 11 13.60 -9.16 8.45
C ALA A 11 13.28 -8.63 9.86
N ASP A 12 14.30 -8.64 10.73
CA ASP A 12 14.22 -8.10 12.08
C ASP A 12 14.17 -6.56 12.04
N GLY A 13 12.96 -6.03 11.90
CA GLY A 13 12.68 -4.60 11.91
C GLY A 13 12.79 -3.92 10.54
N PRO A 14 12.97 -2.58 10.52
CA PRO A 14 12.97 -1.83 9.27
C PRO A 14 14.12 -2.22 8.34
N VAL A 15 13.82 -2.43 7.07
CA VAL A 15 14.84 -2.67 6.03
C VAL A 15 15.62 -1.38 5.78
N ARG A 16 16.89 -1.37 6.18
CA ARG A 16 17.80 -0.22 5.98
C ARG A 16 18.73 -0.39 4.78
N SER A 17 18.95 -1.62 4.36
CA SER A 17 19.87 -1.98 3.28
C SER A 17 19.26 -3.12 2.48
N LEU A 18 19.10 -2.90 1.17
CA LEU A 18 18.63 -3.93 0.25
C LEU A 18 19.58 -5.13 0.19
N PRO A 19 20.90 -4.98 -0.02
CA PRO A 19 21.77 -6.16 -0.10
C PRO A 19 21.82 -6.96 1.21
N GLU A 20 21.62 -6.34 2.38
CA GLU A 20 21.56 -7.07 3.66
C GLU A 20 20.38 -8.05 3.73
N LEU A 21 19.30 -7.84 2.97
CA LEU A 21 18.21 -8.81 2.86
C LEU A 21 18.67 -10.16 2.32
N SER A 22 19.81 -10.21 1.62
CA SER A 22 20.38 -11.48 1.17
C SER A 22 20.98 -12.35 2.29
N LEU A 23 21.07 -11.80 3.51
CA LEU A 23 21.50 -12.51 4.71
C LEU A 23 20.33 -13.10 5.51
N VAL A 24 19.09 -12.69 5.19
CA VAL A 24 17.87 -13.21 5.80
C VAL A 24 17.64 -14.64 5.29
N GLY A 25 17.32 -15.58 6.17
CA GLY A 25 17.30 -17.02 5.86
C GLY A 25 16.33 -17.41 4.74
N GLU A 26 15.28 -16.62 4.56
CA GLU A 26 14.28 -16.73 3.51
C GLU A 26 14.84 -16.42 2.11
N HIS A 27 15.89 -15.61 2.02
CA HIS A 27 16.55 -15.25 0.76
C HIS A 27 17.70 -16.21 0.45
N ARG A 28 17.38 -17.32 -0.21
CA ARG A 28 18.33 -18.43 -0.47
C ARG A 28 19.30 -18.21 -1.64
N ARG A 29 19.19 -17.08 -2.33
CA ARG A 29 19.99 -16.75 -3.53
C ARG A 29 21.00 -15.64 -3.23
N GLY A 30 22.04 -15.49 -4.05
CA GLY A 30 23.02 -14.42 -3.85
C GLY A 30 22.44 -13.01 -4.03
N HIS A 31 23.14 -11.99 -3.53
CA HIS A 31 22.72 -10.58 -3.60
C HIS A 31 22.31 -10.11 -5.02
N GLY A 32 22.94 -10.62 -6.09
CA GLY A 32 22.61 -10.26 -7.47
C GLY A 32 21.17 -10.64 -7.87
N SER A 33 20.61 -11.69 -7.28
CA SER A 33 19.23 -12.10 -7.55
C SER A 33 18.19 -11.17 -6.94
N LEU A 34 18.56 -10.41 -5.89
CA LEU A 34 17.71 -9.40 -5.28
C LEU A 34 17.45 -8.27 -6.29
N TYR A 35 18.52 -7.71 -6.86
CA TYR A 35 18.40 -6.67 -7.88
C TYR A 35 17.70 -7.18 -9.14
N ALA A 36 17.99 -8.42 -9.55
CA ALA A 36 17.24 -9.05 -10.64
C ALA A 36 15.74 -9.18 -10.31
N GLY A 37 15.40 -9.50 -9.06
CA GLY A 37 14.04 -9.58 -8.56
C GLY A 37 13.32 -8.23 -8.55
N LEU A 38 14.00 -7.14 -8.18
CA LEU A 38 13.45 -5.78 -8.24
C LEU A 38 13.28 -5.28 -9.68
N ALA A 39 14.25 -5.56 -10.56
CA ALA A 39 14.24 -5.08 -11.94
C ALA A 39 13.24 -5.84 -12.82
N ARG A 40 13.08 -7.15 -12.61
CA ARG A 40 12.27 -8.02 -13.48
C ARG A 40 10.99 -8.52 -12.81
N GLY A 41 10.89 -8.41 -11.48
CA GLY A 41 9.70 -8.80 -10.75
C GLY A 41 8.52 -7.91 -11.10
N ARG A 42 7.35 -8.52 -11.31
CA ARG A 42 6.09 -7.80 -11.45
C ARG A 42 5.07 -8.26 -10.41
N VAL A 43 4.48 -7.30 -9.72
CA VAL A 43 3.33 -7.55 -8.85
C VAL A 43 2.09 -7.00 -9.54
N ASP A 44 1.08 -7.85 -9.74
CA ASP A 44 -0.24 -7.37 -10.12
C ASP A 44 -0.89 -6.70 -8.90
N ALA A 45 -0.65 -5.39 -8.79
CA ALA A 45 -1.12 -4.58 -7.68
C ALA A 45 -2.66 -4.59 -7.57
N ASP A 46 -3.38 -4.71 -8.70
CA ASP A 46 -4.84 -4.74 -8.67
C ASP A 46 -5.38 -6.07 -8.20
N ARG A 47 -4.74 -7.19 -8.59
CA ARG A 47 -5.06 -8.52 -8.03
C ARG A 47 -4.73 -8.59 -6.55
N LEU A 48 -3.59 -8.04 -6.13
CA LEU A 48 -3.22 -7.97 -4.72
C LEU A 48 -4.25 -7.16 -3.91
N ARG A 49 -4.62 -5.97 -4.38
CA ARG A 49 -5.67 -5.15 -3.75
C ARG A 49 -7.02 -5.89 -3.68
N ARG A 50 -7.39 -6.64 -4.72
CA ARG A 50 -8.60 -7.48 -4.69
C ARG A 50 -8.52 -8.56 -3.63
N ALA A 51 -7.40 -9.25 -3.53
CA ALA A 51 -7.21 -10.31 -2.56
C ALA A 51 -7.26 -9.77 -1.12
N LEU A 52 -6.57 -8.66 -0.85
CA LEU A 52 -6.57 -8.02 0.47
C LEU A 52 -7.96 -7.52 0.90
N ALA A 53 -8.77 -7.07 -0.06
CA ALA A 53 -10.11 -6.56 0.21
C ALA A 53 -11.24 -7.60 0.06
N ALA A 54 -10.90 -8.88 -0.16
CA ALA A 54 -11.90 -9.95 -0.30
C ALA A 54 -12.47 -10.41 1.06
N GLY A 55 -11.83 -10.03 2.17
CA GLY A 55 -12.30 -10.33 3.52
C GLY A 55 -13.60 -9.61 3.89
N PRO A 56 -14.27 -10.05 4.96
CA PRO A 56 -15.45 -9.37 5.48
C PRO A 56 -15.11 -7.93 5.89
N LEU A 57 -16.01 -7.00 5.62
CA LEU A 57 -15.85 -5.62 6.06
C LEU A 57 -16.31 -5.50 7.52
N PRO A 58 -15.47 -4.96 8.43
CA PRO A 58 -15.89 -4.65 9.79
C PRO A 58 -17.06 -3.66 9.80
N ARG A 59 -17.90 -3.77 10.83
CA ARG A 59 -19.04 -2.87 11.07
C ARG A 59 -18.88 -2.20 12.43
N ALA A 60 -19.40 -0.99 12.54
CA ALA A 60 -19.51 -0.31 13.83
C ALA A 60 -20.52 -1.03 14.75
N ALA A 61 -20.53 -0.68 16.04
CA ALA A 61 -21.40 -1.30 17.05
C ALA A 61 -22.90 -1.23 16.72
N ASP A 62 -23.31 -0.24 15.92
CA ASP A 62 -24.68 -0.07 15.44
C ASP A 62 -24.96 -0.79 14.10
N GLY A 63 -24.04 -1.63 13.63
CA GLY A 63 -24.14 -2.38 12.38
C GLY A 63 -23.87 -1.57 11.11
N ARG A 64 -23.56 -0.27 11.20
CA ARG A 64 -23.24 0.56 10.03
C ARG A 64 -21.83 0.31 9.51
N LEU A 65 -21.63 0.55 8.22
CA LEU A 65 -20.29 0.64 7.63
C LEU A 65 -19.76 2.05 7.83
N VAL A 66 -18.67 2.20 8.58
CA VAL A 66 -17.93 3.45 8.72
C VAL A 66 -16.67 3.34 7.89
N LEU A 67 -16.45 4.30 6.99
CA LEU A 67 -15.28 4.32 6.12
C LEU A 67 -14.37 5.47 6.50
N ALA A 68 -13.09 5.19 6.70
CA ALA A 68 -12.06 6.21 6.74
C ALA A 68 -11.36 6.28 5.39
N VAL A 69 -11.08 7.51 4.97
CA VAL A 69 -10.34 7.81 3.74
C VAL A 69 -9.16 8.66 4.14
N ASP A 70 -7.98 8.24 3.70
CA ASP A 70 -6.75 9.02 3.88
C ASP A 70 -5.95 9.07 2.58
N VAL A 71 -5.11 10.11 2.46
CA VAL A 71 -4.16 10.26 1.36
C VAL A 71 -2.77 10.47 1.95
N THR A 72 -1.90 9.49 1.75
CA THR A 72 -0.48 9.59 2.15
C THR A 72 0.38 9.91 0.92
N CYS A 73 1.23 10.93 1.04
CA CYS A 73 2.14 11.32 -0.03
C CYS A 73 3.50 10.63 0.11
N TRP A 74 3.88 9.82 -0.89
CA TRP A 74 5.23 9.26 -0.98
C TRP A 74 6.17 10.22 -1.71
N LEU A 75 6.86 11.05 -0.92
CA LEU A 75 7.72 12.11 -1.44
C LEU A 75 9.05 11.53 -1.96
N ARG A 76 9.44 11.93 -3.18
CA ARG A 76 10.71 11.58 -3.82
C ARG A 76 11.18 12.74 -4.71
N PRO A 77 11.66 13.85 -4.11
CA PRO A 77 12.11 15.02 -4.86
C PRO A 77 13.21 14.66 -5.87
N GLU A 78 14.20 13.88 -5.43
CA GLU A 78 15.39 13.49 -6.23
C GLU A 78 15.12 12.47 -7.36
N ALA A 79 13.92 11.90 -7.43
CA ALA A 79 13.63 10.81 -8.37
C ALA A 79 13.26 11.29 -9.78
N HIS A 80 14.03 12.24 -10.36
CA HIS A 80 13.69 13.03 -11.56
C HIS A 80 13.09 12.24 -12.73
N THR A 81 13.62 11.04 -13.00
CA THR A 81 13.23 10.18 -14.13
C THR A 81 12.07 9.24 -13.81
N SER A 82 11.60 9.21 -12.56
CA SER A 82 10.52 8.31 -12.17
C SER A 82 9.17 8.82 -12.69
N PRO A 83 8.42 7.97 -13.42
CA PRO A 83 7.20 8.39 -14.10
C PRO A 83 6.04 8.63 -13.11
N LYS A 84 5.03 9.38 -13.57
CA LYS A 84 3.76 9.60 -12.85
C LYS A 84 3.89 10.30 -11.49
N ARG A 85 5.03 10.92 -11.20
CA ARG A 85 5.14 11.83 -10.05
C ARG A 85 4.31 13.07 -10.33
N ILE A 86 3.64 13.54 -9.30
CA ILE A 86 2.93 14.82 -9.30
C ILE A 86 3.47 15.70 -8.17
N LEU A 87 3.05 16.95 -8.15
CA LEU A 87 3.31 17.84 -7.03
C LEU A 87 2.35 17.49 -5.88
N CYS A 88 2.90 16.87 -4.84
CA CYS A 88 2.16 16.55 -3.62
C CYS A 88 2.10 17.76 -2.70
N HIS A 89 0.93 18.01 -2.14
CA HIS A 89 0.75 19.01 -1.09
C HIS A 89 1.38 18.49 0.20
N THR A 90 2.25 19.31 0.82
CA THR A 90 2.86 18.98 2.11
C THR A 90 2.77 20.18 3.04
N TYR A 91 2.48 19.90 4.30
CA TYR A 91 2.53 20.88 5.38
C TYR A 91 3.86 20.73 6.12
N GLY A 92 4.61 21.82 6.22
CA GLY A 92 5.81 21.90 7.07
C GLY A 92 7.14 21.97 6.33
N ARG A 93 7.63 23.20 6.12
CA ARG A 93 9.00 23.63 6.49
C ARG A 93 9.09 25.10 6.95
N GLY A 94 7.95 25.77 7.15
CA GLY A 94 7.83 27.16 7.59
C GLY A 94 6.37 27.47 7.94
N LYS A 95 6.13 28.51 8.75
CA LYS A 95 4.77 28.94 9.14
C LYS A 95 3.98 29.35 7.88
N ASP A 96 2.80 28.78 7.69
CA ASP A 96 1.84 29.09 6.62
C ASP A 96 2.35 28.95 5.17
N THR A 97 3.41 28.18 4.93
CA THR A 97 3.92 27.93 3.57
C THR A 97 3.45 26.57 3.06
N HIS A 98 2.62 26.58 2.01
CA HIS A 98 2.31 25.39 1.24
C HIS A 98 3.50 25.04 0.34
N ILE A 99 4.16 23.92 0.61
CA ILE A 99 5.28 23.46 -0.20
C ILE A 99 4.81 22.27 -1.04
N MET A 100 4.94 22.43 -2.35
CA MET A 100 4.65 21.39 -3.32
C MET A 100 5.90 20.56 -3.56
N VAL A 101 5.89 19.29 -3.18
CA VAL A 101 7.06 18.39 -3.31
C VAL A 101 6.73 17.27 -4.30
N PRO A 102 7.59 17.00 -5.30
CA PRO A 102 7.37 15.89 -6.23
C PRO A 102 7.27 14.53 -5.52
N GLY A 103 6.24 13.75 -5.84
CA GLY A 103 6.00 12.43 -5.26
C GLY A 103 4.77 11.73 -5.86
N TRP A 104 4.29 10.70 -5.18
CA TRP A 104 3.06 10.00 -5.54
C TRP A 104 2.08 10.03 -4.37
N PRO A 105 0.87 10.60 -4.51
CA PRO A 105 -0.16 10.44 -3.51
C PRO A 105 -0.79 9.05 -3.62
N TYR A 106 -0.94 8.39 -2.48
CA TYR A 106 -1.65 7.13 -2.36
C TYR A 106 -2.90 7.37 -1.52
N SER A 107 -4.07 7.16 -2.13
CA SER A 107 -5.34 7.18 -1.41
C SER A 107 -5.70 5.77 -0.94
N ILE A 108 -6.13 5.67 0.31
CA ILE A 108 -6.54 4.43 0.94
C ILE A 108 -7.94 4.63 1.52
N VAL A 109 -8.80 3.64 1.33
CA VAL A 109 -10.10 3.55 1.98
C VAL A 109 -10.08 2.31 2.86
N VAL A 110 -10.54 2.45 4.10
CA VAL A 110 -10.62 1.35 5.06
C VAL A 110 -11.99 1.35 5.73
N ALA A 111 -12.48 0.17 6.09
CA ALA A 111 -13.67 0.05 6.93
C ALA A 111 -13.23 0.02 8.40
N LEU A 112 -13.96 0.72 9.26
CA LEU A 112 -13.65 0.80 10.69
C LEU A 112 -14.60 -0.06 11.51
N GLU A 113 -14.04 -0.78 12.48
CA GLU A 113 -14.79 -1.39 13.59
C GLU A 113 -14.79 -0.48 14.81
N THR A 114 -15.69 -0.78 15.75
CA THR A 114 -15.64 -0.15 17.07
C THR A 114 -14.51 -0.75 17.91
N GLY A 115 -13.73 0.13 18.54
CA GLY A 115 -12.64 -0.27 19.42
C GLY A 115 -11.47 0.71 19.33
N ARG A 116 -10.39 0.40 20.06
CA ARG A 116 -9.11 1.11 19.97
C ARG A 116 -8.10 0.21 19.28
N SER A 117 -8.28 -0.04 17.99
CA SER A 117 -7.27 -0.70 17.16
C SER A 117 -6.58 0.33 16.28
N SER A 118 -5.25 0.20 16.14
CA SER A 118 -4.45 0.99 15.19
C SER A 118 -4.32 0.29 13.83
N TRP A 119 -5.02 -0.83 13.64
CA TRP A 119 -4.90 -1.69 12.48
C TRP A 119 -6.28 -1.97 11.88
N THR A 120 -6.39 -1.79 10.57
CA THR A 120 -7.57 -2.19 9.81
C THR A 120 -7.17 -2.60 8.39
N ALA A 121 -7.95 -3.50 7.79
CA ALA A 121 -7.71 -3.97 6.44
C ALA A 121 -8.21 -2.96 5.38
N PRO A 122 -7.49 -2.79 4.26
CA PRO A 122 -7.96 -1.99 3.14
C PRO A 122 -9.31 -2.46 2.61
N ALA A 123 -10.24 -1.53 2.47
CA ALA A 123 -11.54 -1.80 1.88
C ALA A 123 -11.48 -1.55 0.37
N ARG A 124 -12.21 -2.38 -0.38
CA ARG A 124 -12.49 -2.17 -1.80
C ARG A 124 -13.98 -2.27 -1.98
N ARG A 125 -14.55 -1.39 -2.80
CA ARG A 125 -15.94 -1.53 -3.23
C ARG A 125 -16.09 -2.84 -4.02
N PRO A 126 -16.92 -3.81 -3.60
CA PRO A 126 -17.26 -4.94 -4.46
C PRO A 126 -17.97 -4.40 -5.70
N ARG A 127 -17.61 -4.91 -6.88
CA ARG A 127 -18.32 -4.58 -8.12
C ARG A 127 -19.73 -5.15 -7.97
N ASN A 128 -20.74 -4.29 -7.95
CA ASN A 128 -22.12 -4.74 -7.96
C ASN A 128 -22.31 -5.53 -9.27
N PRO A 129 -22.75 -6.80 -9.26
CA PRO A 129 -23.24 -7.41 -10.49
C PRO A 129 -24.37 -6.51 -10.98
N ALA A 130 -24.33 -6.13 -12.27
CA ALA A 130 -25.34 -5.28 -12.87
C ALA A 130 -26.73 -5.83 -12.49
N GLY A 131 -27.59 -4.94 -11.96
CA GLY A 131 -28.90 -5.32 -11.45
C GLY A 131 -29.66 -6.12 -12.51
N GLY A 132 -29.85 -7.41 -12.23
CA GLY A 132 -30.83 -8.21 -12.93
C GLY A 132 -32.19 -7.56 -12.68
N ARG A 133 -32.79 -7.00 -13.74
CA ARG A 133 -34.19 -6.59 -13.74
C ARG A 133 -35.02 -7.78 -13.24
N ARG A 134 -35.59 -7.66 -12.04
CA ARG A 134 -36.70 -8.51 -11.62
C ARG A 134 -37.91 -8.04 -12.40
N GLY A 135 -38.29 -8.80 -13.43
CA GLY A 135 -39.58 -8.66 -14.08
C GLY A 135 -40.68 -9.08 -13.12
N LEU A 136 -41.78 -8.33 -13.18
CA LEU A 136 -43.10 -8.66 -12.66
C LEU A 136 -43.56 -10.04 -13.17
#